data_AF-A0A8J4GKZ1-F1
#
_entry.id   AF-A0A8J4GKZ1-F1
#
_cell.length_a   1.000
_cell.length_b   1.000
_cell.length_c   1.000
_cell.angle_alpha   90.00
_cell.angle_beta   90.00
_cell.angle_gamma   90.00
#
_symmetry.space_group_name_H-M   'P 1'
#
loop_
_entity.id
_entity.type
_entity.pdbx_description
1 polymer ?
#
loop_
_entity_poly.entity_id
_entity_poly.type
_entity_poly.pdbx_seq_one_letter_code
_entity_poly.pdbx_strand_id
1 'polypeptide(L)'
;PYLATNLQHFQATLARLWTTVRWENKNKETLWRLVVDGIPLPGNTHLSRVPIKPCECGSYGGDTDQPYSPCMHHFWECPIAKAVREQIDRHLRLPSPATIEGGITRQQLWLVQAPTGCEQAPWDVIAMAALSSMEYGRYCLWAATREQRQQGASTHGRQQQPQTHTAEQGPRQRAITDFFNRLGGFTQEEDEAANTHPSIYTTQPTLDNAAQTTASPLDRARARTVADFWTRLHSFAALGIPKYGWDRVGPQHPILAIVGAQMRCDSPLEITGRGAERAEQGS
;
A
#
# COMPACT_ATOMS: atom_id res chain seq x y z
N PRO A 1 -17.74 8.31 26.86
CA PRO A 1 -18.82 8.09 25.86
C PRO A 1 -18.29 7.98 24.42
N TYR A 2 -17.65 9.03 23.87
CA TYR A 2 -17.19 9.08 22.47
C TYR A 2 -16.16 7.98 22.09
N LEU A 3 -15.18 7.71 22.96
CA LEU A 3 -14.17 6.67 22.74
C LEU A 3 -14.77 5.24 22.69
N ALA A 4 -15.78 4.96 23.52
CA ALA A 4 -16.43 3.65 23.57
C ALA A 4 -17.24 3.37 22.30
N THR A 5 -17.96 4.38 21.80
CA THR A 5 -18.73 4.28 20.56
C THR A 5 -17.83 4.09 19.33
N ASN A 6 -16.70 4.82 19.26
CA ASN A 6 -15.73 4.64 18.16
C ASN A 6 -15.07 3.26 18.19
N LEU A 7 -14.75 2.74 19.38
CA LEU A 7 -14.20 1.40 19.54
C LEU A 7 -15.19 0.31 19.08
N GLN A 8 -16.48 0.45 19.44
CA GLN A 8 -17.53 -0.48 19.01
C GLN A 8 -17.73 -0.47 17.49
N HIS A 9 -17.82 0.72 16.88
CA HIS A 9 -17.91 0.83 15.41
C HIS A 9 -16.70 0.20 14.73
N PHE A 10 -15.52 0.41 15.30
CA PHE A 10 -14.30 -0.13 14.74
C PHE A 10 -14.20 -1.66 14.87
N GLN A 11 -14.59 -2.23 16.02
CA GLN A 11 -14.73 -3.69 16.20
C GLN A 11 -15.72 -4.29 15.20
N ALA A 12 -16.86 -3.62 14.97
CA ALA A 12 -17.84 -4.04 13.98
C ALA A 12 -17.26 -3.98 12.54
N THR A 13 -16.44 -2.97 12.22
CA THR A 13 -15.71 -2.91 10.95
C THR A 13 -14.77 -4.10 10.79
N LEU A 14 -13.90 -4.40 11.77
CA LEU A 14 -12.99 -5.54 11.66
C LEU A 14 -13.75 -6.88 11.54
N ALA A 15 -14.79 -7.07 12.34
CA ALA A 15 -15.62 -8.26 12.28
C ALA A 15 -16.26 -8.42 10.88
N ARG A 16 -16.82 -7.35 10.32
CA ARG A 16 -17.34 -7.33 8.95
C ARG A 16 -16.26 -7.75 7.96
N LEU A 17 -15.12 -7.07 7.93
CA LEU A 17 -14.05 -7.31 6.95
C LEU A 17 -13.46 -8.74 7.02
N TRP A 18 -13.36 -9.34 8.22
CA TRP A 18 -12.83 -10.70 8.37
C TRP A 18 -13.86 -11.79 8.07
N THR A 19 -15.15 -11.52 8.27
CA THR A 19 -16.21 -12.52 8.06
C THR A 19 -16.83 -12.48 6.67
N THR A 20 -17.09 -11.28 6.12
CA THR A 20 -17.84 -11.10 4.88
C THR A 20 -16.94 -11.02 3.64
N VAL A 21 -15.78 -10.38 3.76
CA VAL A 21 -14.85 -10.22 2.62
C VAL A 21 -14.00 -11.48 2.48
N ARG A 22 -14.33 -12.35 1.53
CA ARG A 22 -13.52 -13.55 1.22
C ARG A 22 -12.35 -13.15 0.32
N TRP A 23 -11.24 -12.81 0.96
CA TRP A 23 -10.01 -12.38 0.29
C TRP A 23 -8.79 -12.77 1.13
N GLU A 24 -7.61 -12.91 0.51
CA GLU A 24 -6.42 -13.37 1.23
C GLU A 24 -5.97 -12.39 2.32
N ASN A 25 -5.47 -12.92 3.43
CA ASN A 25 -5.06 -12.12 4.60
C ASN A 25 -4.01 -11.06 4.27
N LYS A 26 -3.15 -11.30 3.27
CA LYS A 26 -2.14 -10.33 2.80
C LYS A 26 -2.74 -8.98 2.37
N ASN A 27 -4.01 -8.95 1.98
CA ASN A 27 -4.71 -7.72 1.59
C ASN A 27 -5.36 -7.00 2.78
N LYS A 28 -5.55 -7.70 3.91
CA LYS A 28 -6.21 -7.20 5.11
C LYS A 28 -5.22 -6.82 6.21
N GLU A 29 -4.05 -7.47 6.23
CA GLU A 29 -3.05 -7.35 7.29
C GLU A 29 -2.62 -5.90 7.54
N THR A 30 -2.39 -5.15 6.46
CA THR A 30 -1.97 -3.73 6.54
C THR A 30 -2.97 -2.88 7.32
N LEU A 31 -4.27 -3.08 7.09
CA LEU A 31 -5.31 -2.35 7.81
C LEU A 31 -5.28 -2.68 9.31
N TRP A 32 -5.25 -3.98 9.66
CA TRP A 32 -5.18 -4.42 11.06
C TRP A 32 -3.94 -3.85 11.76
N ARG A 33 -2.78 -3.89 11.10
CA ARG A 33 -1.54 -3.36 11.66
C ARG A 33 -1.56 -1.85 11.77
N LEU A 34 -2.10 -1.12 10.80
CA LEU A 34 -2.25 0.34 10.89
C LEU A 34 -3.07 0.75 12.12
N VAL A 35 -4.15 0.02 12.37
CA VAL A 35 -5.09 0.27 13.47
C VAL A 35 -4.44 0.13 14.84
N VAL A 36 -3.64 -0.91 15.04
CA VAL A 36 -2.98 -1.18 16.34
C VAL A 36 -1.64 -0.50 16.47
N ASP A 37 -1.33 0.47 15.58
CA ASP A 37 -0.01 1.07 15.42
C ASP A 37 1.11 0.01 15.22
N GLY A 38 0.80 -1.17 14.67
CA GLY A 38 1.73 -2.29 14.50
C GLY A 38 2.55 -2.28 13.19
N ILE A 39 2.54 -1.19 12.43
CA ILE A 39 3.43 -1.03 11.28
C ILE A 39 4.82 -0.61 11.80
N PRO A 40 5.91 -1.33 11.48
CA PRO A 40 7.25 -1.11 12.02
C PRO A 40 7.91 0.10 11.35
N LEU A 41 7.37 1.28 11.61
CA LEU A 41 7.94 2.56 11.21
C LEU A 41 8.64 3.17 12.44
N PRO A 42 9.98 3.34 12.41
CA PRO A 42 10.69 4.04 13.46
C PRO A 42 10.08 5.41 13.76
N GLY A 43 9.85 5.70 15.05
CA GLY A 43 9.14 6.90 15.51
C GLY A 43 7.62 6.77 15.64
N ASN A 44 7.01 5.62 15.30
CA ASN A 44 5.65 5.31 15.75
C ASN A 44 5.59 5.19 17.27
N THR A 45 4.39 5.23 17.86
CA THR A 45 4.21 5.27 19.32
C THR A 45 4.88 4.09 20.01
N HIS A 46 4.73 2.88 19.46
CA HIS A 46 5.38 1.65 19.94
C HIS A 46 6.89 1.56 19.66
N LEU A 47 7.43 2.43 18.79
CA LEU A 47 8.86 2.54 18.44
C LEU A 47 9.41 3.94 18.70
N SER A 48 8.86 4.65 19.70
CA SER A 48 9.19 6.04 20.01
C SER A 48 10.66 6.26 20.40
N ARG A 49 11.35 5.21 20.85
CA ARG A 49 12.79 5.23 21.19
C ARG A 49 13.71 4.96 20.00
N VAL A 50 13.16 4.53 18.86
CA VAL A 50 13.95 4.29 17.64
C VAL A 50 13.94 5.59 16.82
N PRO A 51 15.10 6.14 16.46
CA PRO A 51 15.17 7.35 15.66
C PRO A 51 14.35 7.22 14.38
N ILE A 52 13.59 8.28 14.06
CA ILE A 52 12.83 8.34 12.81
C ILE A 52 13.82 8.16 11.65
N LYS A 53 13.54 7.19 10.79
CA LYS A 53 14.29 7.01 9.56
C LYS A 53 13.70 7.95 8.50
N PRO A 54 14.52 8.75 7.78
CA PRO A 54 14.05 9.53 6.66
C PRO A 54 13.32 8.66 5.64
N CYS A 55 12.18 9.14 5.16
CA CYS A 55 11.49 8.50 4.06
C CYS A 55 12.27 8.75 2.77
N GLU A 56 12.43 7.72 1.95
CA GLU A 56 13.15 7.79 0.66
C GLU A 56 12.40 8.66 -0.37
N CYS A 57 11.22 9.19 -0.04
CA CYS A 57 10.52 10.21 -0.84
C CYS A 57 11.13 11.62 -0.69
N GLY A 58 11.96 11.83 0.34
CA GLY A 58 12.64 13.08 0.64
C GLY A 58 11.82 14.11 1.44
N SER A 59 10.55 13.84 1.77
CA SER A 59 9.66 14.81 2.44
C SER A 59 9.39 14.51 3.92
N TYR A 60 10.09 13.54 4.53
CA TYR A 60 9.85 13.14 5.93
C TYR A 60 11.09 12.57 6.61
N GLY A 61 11.23 12.82 7.91
CA GLY A 61 12.26 12.25 8.77
C GLY A 61 13.68 12.83 8.58
N GLY A 62 13.80 14.05 8.04
CA GLY A 62 15.04 14.83 8.02
C GLY A 62 15.24 15.70 9.28
N ASP A 63 16.20 16.63 9.23
CA ASP A 63 16.58 17.49 10.37
C ASP A 63 15.51 18.52 10.80
N THR A 64 14.41 18.61 10.06
CA THR A 64 13.28 19.49 10.39
C THR A 64 12.37 18.84 11.41
N ASP A 65 11.70 19.67 12.22
CA ASP A 65 10.60 19.19 13.05
C ASP A 65 9.53 18.49 12.19
N GLN A 66 9.03 17.36 12.66
CA GLN A 66 8.16 16.51 11.86
C GLN A 66 6.71 16.91 12.08
N PRO A 67 6.00 17.44 11.06
CA PRO A 67 4.65 17.98 11.24
C PRO A 67 3.60 16.90 11.55
N TYR A 68 3.95 15.62 11.41
CA TYR A 68 3.05 14.49 11.65
C TYR A 68 3.80 13.18 11.93
N SER A 69 3.08 12.14 12.37
CA SER A 69 3.63 10.81 12.70
C SER A 69 4.11 10.03 11.46
N PRO A 70 4.96 9.00 11.62
CA PRO A 70 5.42 8.20 10.49
C PRO A 70 4.27 7.49 9.77
N CYS A 71 3.26 6.99 10.48
CA CYS A 71 2.04 6.44 9.89
C CYS A 71 1.30 7.47 9.03
N MET A 72 1.11 8.70 9.53
CA MET A 72 0.48 9.77 8.77
C MET A 72 1.27 10.08 7.49
N HIS A 73 2.60 10.08 7.56
CA HIS A 73 3.42 10.23 6.37
C HIS A 73 3.13 9.12 5.36
N HIS A 74 3.39 7.87 5.73
CA HIS A 74 3.44 6.76 4.77
C HIS A 74 2.07 6.40 4.18
N PHE A 75 0.98 6.61 4.93
CA PHE A 75 -0.38 6.22 4.51
C PHE A 75 -1.29 7.40 4.16
N TRP A 76 -0.79 8.64 4.19
CA TRP A 76 -1.58 9.81 3.81
C TRP A 76 -0.78 10.85 3.01
N GLU A 77 0.35 11.31 3.56
CA GLU A 77 1.07 12.46 3.00
C GLU A 77 2.11 12.12 1.94
N CYS A 78 2.65 10.91 1.98
CA CYS A 78 3.68 10.43 1.06
C CYS A 78 3.17 10.49 -0.38
N PRO A 79 4.00 10.92 -1.36
CA PRO A 79 3.62 10.92 -2.77
C PRO A 79 3.16 9.54 -3.30
N ILE A 80 3.64 8.46 -2.68
CA ILE A 80 3.18 7.08 -2.94
C ILE A 80 1.72 6.91 -2.54
N ALA A 81 1.34 7.33 -1.33
CA ALA A 81 -0.04 7.27 -0.86
C ALA A 81 -0.95 8.19 -1.66
N LYS A 82 -0.50 9.43 -1.94
CA LYS A 82 -1.22 10.39 -2.78
C LYS A 82 -1.56 9.81 -4.15
N ALA A 83 -0.62 9.12 -4.80
CA ALA A 83 -0.87 8.50 -6.11
C ALA A 83 -2.02 7.48 -6.09
N VAL A 84 -2.17 6.68 -5.03
CA VAL A 84 -3.30 5.74 -4.90
C VAL A 84 -4.59 6.48 -4.62
N ARG A 85 -4.57 7.51 -3.76
CA ARG A 85 -5.76 8.31 -3.44
C ARG A 85 -6.27 9.07 -4.67
N GLU A 86 -5.39 9.65 -5.47
CA GLU A 86 -5.70 10.29 -6.75
C GLU A 86 -6.45 9.34 -7.71
N GLN A 87 -6.08 8.06 -7.74
CA GLN A 87 -6.81 7.07 -8.55
C GLN A 87 -8.23 6.87 -8.02
N ILE A 88 -8.40 6.73 -6.71
CA ILE A 88 -9.71 6.54 -6.08
C ILE A 88 -10.58 7.79 -6.32
N ASP A 89 -10.07 8.98 -6.03
CA ASP A 89 -10.80 10.25 -6.16
C ASP A 89 -11.29 10.48 -7.59
N ARG A 90 -10.43 10.25 -8.59
CA ARG A 90 -10.78 10.42 -10.00
C ARG A 90 -11.84 9.44 -10.48
N HIS A 91 -11.83 8.19 -10.00
CA HIS A 91 -12.86 7.21 -10.38
C HIS A 91 -14.18 7.47 -9.66
N LEU A 92 -14.13 7.73 -8.35
CA LEU A 92 -15.33 8.05 -7.59
C LEU A 92 -15.94 9.40 -8.01
N ARG A 93 -15.23 10.20 -8.82
CA ARG A 93 -15.61 11.57 -9.24
C ARG A 93 -16.06 12.42 -8.06
N LEU A 94 -15.40 12.21 -6.91
CA LEU A 94 -15.58 13.06 -5.76
C LEU A 94 -15.04 14.45 -6.15
N PRO A 95 -15.66 15.55 -5.67
CA PRO A 95 -15.18 16.89 -5.98
C PRO A 95 -13.67 17.01 -5.74
N SER A 96 -12.96 17.72 -6.60
CA SER A 96 -11.48 17.80 -6.64
C SER A 96 -10.94 18.83 -5.61
N PRO A 97 -9.66 18.74 -5.16
CA PRO A 97 -9.12 19.52 -4.04
C PRO A 97 -8.97 21.04 -4.25
N ALA A 98 -9.47 21.58 -5.35
CA ALA A 98 -9.48 23.03 -5.59
C ALA A 98 -10.60 23.77 -4.81
N THR A 99 -11.48 23.04 -4.12
CA THR A 99 -12.46 23.60 -3.18
C THR A 99 -12.59 22.73 -1.92
N ILE A 100 -12.83 23.41 -0.81
CA ILE A 100 -12.94 22.89 0.56
C ILE A 100 -13.98 21.75 0.57
N GLU A 101 -13.59 20.52 0.94
CA GLU A 101 -14.41 19.28 0.92
C GLU A 101 -14.47 18.47 -0.40
N GLY A 102 -13.39 18.46 -1.18
CA GLY A 102 -13.21 17.51 -2.28
C GLY A 102 -12.29 16.32 -1.97
N GLY A 103 -12.75 15.09 -2.21
CA GLY A 103 -11.96 13.84 -2.20
C GLY A 103 -12.22 12.89 -1.01
N ILE A 104 -11.64 11.69 -1.05
CA ILE A 104 -11.70 10.74 0.07
C ILE A 104 -10.97 11.31 1.28
N THR A 105 -11.58 11.17 2.45
CA THR A 105 -10.99 11.61 3.72
C THR A 105 -10.14 10.52 4.34
N ARG A 106 -9.19 10.92 5.19
CA ARG A 106 -8.38 9.98 5.98
C ARG A 106 -9.25 9.06 6.82
N GLN A 107 -10.29 9.62 7.42
CA GLN A 107 -11.22 8.86 8.25
C GLN A 107 -11.92 7.76 7.43
N GLN A 108 -12.42 8.10 6.24
CA GLN A 108 -13.07 7.12 5.36
C GLN A 108 -12.13 5.98 4.99
N LEU A 109 -10.87 6.29 4.65
CA LEU A 109 -9.90 5.27 4.27
C LEU A 109 -9.43 4.42 5.46
N TRP A 110 -9.03 5.05 6.57
CA TRP A 110 -8.43 4.35 7.71
C TRP A 110 -9.45 3.61 8.57
N LEU A 111 -10.70 4.11 8.64
CA LEU A 111 -11.79 3.43 9.35
C LEU A 111 -12.65 2.56 8.43
N VAL A 112 -12.33 2.51 7.14
CA VAL A 112 -13.07 1.76 6.13
C VAL A 112 -14.56 2.14 6.16
N GLN A 113 -14.84 3.44 6.18
CA GLN A 113 -16.18 4.01 6.11
C GLN A 113 -16.40 4.54 4.70
N ALA A 114 -17.40 4.01 4.00
CA ALA A 114 -17.63 4.41 2.62
C ALA A 114 -17.97 5.91 2.53
N PRO A 115 -17.42 6.63 1.53
CA PRO A 115 -17.87 7.98 1.22
C PRO A 115 -19.37 8.02 0.90
N THR A 116 -20.00 9.17 1.16
CA THR A 116 -21.40 9.38 0.78
C THR A 116 -21.60 9.12 -0.71
N GLY A 117 -22.59 8.29 -1.06
CA GLY A 117 -22.85 7.90 -2.44
C GLY A 117 -22.03 6.71 -2.95
N CYS A 118 -21.17 6.11 -2.11
CA CYS A 118 -20.47 4.87 -2.39
C CYS A 118 -21.01 3.73 -1.51
N GLU A 119 -21.21 2.55 -2.07
CA GLU A 119 -21.64 1.37 -1.33
C GLU A 119 -20.51 0.84 -0.44
N GLN A 120 -20.87 0.35 0.74
CA GLN A 120 -19.90 -0.12 1.73
C GLN A 120 -19.12 -1.37 1.28
N ALA A 121 -19.74 -2.28 0.53
CA ALA A 121 -19.10 -3.55 0.16
C ALA A 121 -17.96 -3.38 -0.87
N PRO A 122 -18.09 -2.59 -1.95
CA PRO A 122 -16.96 -2.18 -2.78
C PRO A 122 -15.90 -1.41 -1.98
N TRP A 123 -16.31 -0.48 -1.11
CA TRP A 123 -15.37 0.33 -0.32
C TRP A 123 -14.49 -0.50 0.61
N ASP A 124 -15.05 -1.54 1.25
CA ASP A 124 -14.32 -2.46 2.10
C ASP A 124 -13.08 -3.04 1.36
N VAL A 125 -13.26 -3.43 0.10
CA VAL A 125 -12.19 -3.98 -0.75
C VAL A 125 -11.22 -2.89 -1.18
N ILE A 126 -11.74 -1.74 -1.62
CA ILE A 126 -10.94 -0.60 -2.10
C ILE A 126 -10.01 -0.09 -1.01
N ALA A 127 -10.50 0.09 0.22
CA ALA A 127 -9.70 0.59 1.33
C ALA A 127 -8.58 -0.39 1.70
N MET A 128 -8.88 -1.69 1.78
CA MET A 128 -7.88 -2.73 2.06
C MET A 128 -6.83 -2.84 0.95
N ALA A 129 -7.25 -2.79 -0.32
CA ALA A 129 -6.36 -2.76 -1.47
C ALA A 129 -5.44 -1.54 -1.42
N ALA A 130 -6.00 -0.36 -1.15
CA ALA A 130 -5.26 0.90 -1.11
C ALA A 130 -4.19 0.87 -0.03
N LEU A 131 -4.55 0.55 1.22
CA LEU A 131 -3.59 0.50 2.33
C LEU A 131 -2.47 -0.51 2.07
N SER A 132 -2.81 -1.72 1.60
CA SER A 132 -1.81 -2.75 1.29
C SER A 132 -0.88 -2.34 0.15
N SER A 133 -1.39 -1.63 -0.84
CA SER A 133 -0.57 -1.11 -1.94
C SER A 133 0.33 0.02 -1.48
N MET A 134 -0.12 0.89 -0.57
CA MET A 134 0.72 1.94 0.03
C MET A 134 1.89 1.36 0.83
N GLU A 135 1.66 0.29 1.60
CA GLU A 135 2.74 -0.41 2.27
C GLU A 135 3.72 -1.06 1.28
N TYR A 136 3.21 -1.72 0.23
CA TYR A 136 4.03 -2.25 -0.86
C TYR A 136 4.86 -1.15 -1.55
N GLY A 137 4.25 0.00 -1.81
CA GLY A 137 4.88 1.14 -2.45
C GLY A 137 6.06 1.71 -1.66
N ARG A 138 5.98 1.69 -0.32
CA ARG A 138 7.10 2.05 0.56
C ARG A 138 8.31 1.13 0.34
N TYR A 139 8.09 -0.18 0.21
CA TYR A 139 9.17 -1.12 -0.10
C TYR A 139 9.71 -0.94 -1.51
N CYS A 140 8.85 -0.67 -2.50
CA CYS A 140 9.26 -0.36 -3.87
C CYS A 140 10.15 0.88 -3.94
N LEU A 141 9.79 1.94 -3.21
CA LEU A 141 10.57 3.16 -3.16
C LEU A 141 11.96 2.91 -2.54
N TRP A 142 12.00 2.16 -1.45
CA TRP A 142 13.27 1.77 -0.83
C TRP A 142 14.16 0.95 -1.77
N ALA A 143 13.59 -0.03 -2.47
CA ALA A 143 14.32 -0.84 -3.45
C ALA A 143 14.84 0.03 -4.62
N ALA A 144 13.98 0.85 -5.21
CA ALA A 144 14.32 1.70 -6.35
C ALA A 144 15.42 2.73 -6.02
N THR A 145 15.39 3.30 -4.82
CA THR A 145 16.43 4.23 -4.37
C THR A 145 17.76 3.52 -4.10
N ARG A 146 17.74 2.30 -3.57
CA ARG A 146 18.95 1.48 -3.37
C ARG A 146 19.60 1.09 -4.70
N GLU A 147 18.81 0.63 -5.65
CA GLU A 147 19.27 0.29 -7.01
C GLU A 147 19.96 1.49 -7.67
N GLN A 148 19.36 2.68 -7.59
CA GLN A 148 19.97 3.89 -8.15
C GLN A 148 21.30 4.25 -7.46
N ARG A 149 21.39 4.12 -6.12
CA ARG A 149 22.64 4.37 -5.38
C ARG A 149 23.76 3.40 -5.82
N GLN A 150 23.42 2.13 -6.05
CA GLN A 150 24.38 1.11 -6.51
C GLN A 150 24.85 1.36 -7.95
N GLN A 151 23.95 1.78 -8.83
CA GLN A 151 24.29 2.16 -10.20
C GLN A 151 25.18 3.40 -10.23
N GLY A 152 24.86 4.44 -9.45
CA GLY A 152 25.67 5.66 -9.35
C GLY A 152 27.11 5.40 -8.85
N ALA A 153 27.26 4.49 -7.87
CA ALA A 153 28.57 4.07 -7.38
C ALA A 153 29.36 3.25 -8.42
N SER A 154 28.68 2.41 -9.21
CA SER A 154 29.30 1.59 -10.25
C SER A 154 29.78 2.43 -11.45
N THR A 155 29.07 3.51 -11.80
CA THR A 155 29.46 4.42 -12.89
C THR A 155 30.67 5.29 -12.54
N HIS A 156 30.86 5.63 -11.26
CA HIS A 156 32.03 6.39 -10.78
C HIS A 156 33.22 5.49 -10.38
N GLY A 157 33.02 4.17 -10.34
CA GLY A 157 33.99 3.18 -9.86
C GLY A 157 34.67 2.34 -10.95
N ARG A 158 34.77 2.81 -12.20
CA ARG A 158 35.52 2.09 -13.26
C ARG A 158 37.04 2.28 -13.14
N GLN A 159 37.59 1.91 -11.99
CA GLN A 159 38.97 1.47 -11.82
C GLN A 159 39.10 0.85 -10.43
N GLN A 160 38.72 -0.43 -10.29
CA GLN A 160 39.43 -1.41 -9.45
C GLN A 160 38.87 -2.82 -9.67
N GLN A 161 39.80 -3.75 -9.86
CA GLN A 161 39.61 -5.18 -10.13
C GLN A 161 39.07 -5.95 -8.91
N PRO A 162 38.53 -7.17 -9.11
CA PRO A 162 37.76 -7.89 -8.11
C PRO A 162 38.66 -8.61 -7.10
N GLN A 163 38.33 -8.50 -5.81
CA GLN A 163 38.77 -9.46 -4.80
C GLN A 163 37.56 -10.17 -4.20
N THR A 164 37.59 -11.49 -4.34
CA THR A 164 36.65 -12.46 -3.77
C THR A 164 36.73 -12.45 -2.25
N HIS A 165 35.64 -12.14 -1.57
CA HIS A 165 35.47 -12.47 -0.15
C HIS A 165 34.10 -13.06 0.14
N THR A 166 34.18 -14.09 0.99
CA THR A 166 33.22 -15.12 1.37
C THR A 166 31.98 -14.54 2.05
N ALA A 167 30.82 -15.10 1.71
CA ALA A 167 29.52 -14.68 2.21
C ALA A 167 29.30 -15.07 3.69
N GLU A 168 29.27 -14.08 4.58
CA GLU A 168 28.69 -14.23 5.92
C GLU A 168 27.26 -13.68 5.93
N GLN A 169 26.31 -14.58 6.14
CA GLN A 169 24.88 -14.29 6.21
C GLN A 169 24.51 -13.73 7.59
N GLY A 170 24.27 -12.42 7.67
CA GLY A 170 23.75 -11.75 8.87
C GLY A 170 22.28 -12.12 9.18
N PRO A 171 21.86 -12.05 10.46
CA PRO A 171 20.67 -12.73 10.95
C PRO A 171 19.36 -12.11 10.44
N ARG A 172 18.74 -12.81 9.49
CA ARG A 172 17.33 -12.68 9.12
C ARG A 172 16.43 -13.11 10.30
N GLN A 173 15.49 -12.25 10.66
CA GLN A 173 14.07 -12.61 10.71
C GLN A 173 13.70 -13.84 11.60
N ARG A 174 14.11 -13.86 12.88
CA ARG A 174 13.68 -14.88 13.86
C ARG A 174 12.59 -14.44 14.84
N ALA A 175 12.30 -13.15 14.97
CA ALA A 175 11.47 -12.66 16.08
C ALA A 175 9.95 -12.82 15.91
N ILE A 176 9.43 -13.02 14.69
CA ILE A 176 7.98 -13.11 14.43
C ILE A 176 7.48 -14.57 14.47
N THR A 177 8.31 -15.54 14.05
CA THR A 177 7.95 -16.96 14.04
C THR A 177 7.79 -17.52 15.46
N ASP A 178 8.60 -17.06 16.41
CA ASP A 178 8.55 -17.50 17.81
C ASP A 178 7.30 -17.02 18.56
N PHE A 179 6.62 -15.96 18.09
CA PHE A 179 5.41 -15.45 18.71
C PHE A 179 4.19 -16.36 18.45
N PHE A 180 4.02 -16.85 17.22
CA PHE A 180 2.89 -17.72 16.88
C PHE A 180 3.06 -19.15 17.39
N ASN A 181 4.29 -19.66 17.47
CA ASN A 181 4.58 -20.99 18.05
C ASN A 181 4.22 -21.09 19.55
N ARG A 182 4.15 -19.96 20.27
CA ARG A 182 3.78 -19.93 21.70
C ARG A 182 2.27 -19.91 21.98
N LEU A 183 1.40 -19.74 20.97
CA LEU A 183 -0.04 -19.54 21.18
C LEU A 183 -0.95 -20.74 20.86
N GLY A 184 -0.41 -21.88 20.43
CA GLY A 184 -1.23 -23.09 20.30
C GLY A 184 -0.54 -24.22 19.55
N GLY A 185 -0.43 -25.38 20.20
CA GLY A 185 0.25 -26.57 19.69
C GLY A 185 -0.32 -27.09 18.37
N PHE A 186 0.41 -26.87 17.29
CA PHE A 186 0.33 -27.67 16.08
C PHE A 186 1.56 -28.58 16.06
N THR A 187 1.31 -29.90 16.07
CA THR A 187 2.32 -30.94 16.01
C THR A 187 3.04 -30.88 14.66
N GLN A 188 4.35 -30.77 14.75
CA GLN A 188 5.32 -30.71 13.68
C GLN A 188 5.52 -32.11 13.10
N GLU A 189 4.76 -32.51 12.08
CA GLU A 189 5.05 -33.79 11.40
C GLU A 189 4.75 -33.87 9.89
N GLU A 190 4.45 -32.77 9.18
CA GLU A 190 4.26 -32.84 7.70
C GLU A 190 4.96 -31.76 6.85
N ASP A 191 5.83 -30.90 7.41
CA ASP A 191 6.35 -29.72 6.68
C ASP A 191 7.82 -29.77 6.23
N GLU A 192 8.41 -30.95 6.04
CA GLU A 192 9.75 -31.07 5.43
C GLU A 192 9.75 -30.92 3.89
N ALA A 193 8.59 -30.74 3.25
CA ALA A 193 8.47 -30.42 1.83
C ALA A 193 8.16 -28.93 1.54
N ALA A 194 7.91 -28.09 2.55
CA ALA A 194 7.41 -26.71 2.37
C ALA A 194 8.46 -25.60 2.60
N ASN A 195 9.65 -25.92 3.11
CA ASN A 195 10.70 -24.94 3.43
C ASN A 195 11.71 -24.68 2.31
N THR A 196 11.25 -24.71 1.05
CA THR A 196 11.94 -23.99 -0.02
C THR A 196 11.19 -22.68 -0.23
N HIS A 197 11.71 -21.57 0.32
CA HIS A 197 11.29 -20.23 -0.09
C HIS A 197 11.32 -20.18 -1.62
N PRO A 198 10.19 -20.09 -2.33
CA PRO A 198 10.27 -19.76 -3.72
C PRO A 198 10.53 -18.24 -3.72
N SER A 199 11.59 -17.84 -4.41
CA SER A 199 11.89 -16.45 -4.70
C SER A 199 10.78 -15.89 -5.60
N ILE A 200 9.62 -15.54 -5.04
CA ILE A 200 8.43 -15.06 -5.80
C ILE A 200 8.36 -13.53 -5.82
N TYR A 201 9.41 -12.88 -6.32
CA TYR A 201 9.30 -11.49 -6.81
C TYR A 201 10.13 -11.30 -8.08
N THR A 202 10.09 -12.30 -8.98
CA THR A 202 10.65 -12.15 -10.32
C THR A 202 9.71 -12.72 -11.36
N THR A 203 8.62 -12.00 -11.58
CA THR A 203 8.01 -11.90 -12.90
C THR A 203 7.86 -10.41 -13.19
N GLN A 204 8.95 -9.80 -13.67
CA GLN A 204 8.86 -8.50 -14.33
C GLN A 204 8.01 -8.70 -15.59
N PRO A 205 6.94 -7.92 -15.82
CA PRO A 205 6.48 -7.74 -17.19
C PRO A 205 7.61 -7.06 -17.96
N THR A 206 8.05 -7.69 -19.06
CA THR A 206 9.05 -7.18 -19.99
C THR A 206 8.47 -5.95 -20.71
N LEU A 207 8.42 -4.82 -20.02
CA LEU A 207 8.11 -3.52 -20.61
C LEU A 207 9.41 -2.77 -20.82
N ASP A 208 9.91 -2.81 -22.05
CA ASP A 208 10.88 -1.92 -22.69
C ASP A 208 11.91 -1.22 -21.77
N ASN A 209 13.11 -1.80 -21.72
CA ASN A 209 14.28 -1.33 -20.98
C ASN A 209 14.76 0.10 -21.36
N ALA A 210 14.26 0.70 -22.45
CA ALA A 210 14.72 2.01 -22.92
C ALA A 210 14.04 3.20 -22.21
N ALA A 211 12.80 3.04 -21.73
CA ALA A 211 12.04 4.12 -21.07
C ALA A 211 12.26 4.19 -19.54
N GLN A 212 12.79 3.14 -18.93
CA GLN A 212 12.97 3.05 -17.48
C GLN A 212 14.18 3.84 -16.96
N THR A 213 15.07 4.27 -17.85
CA THR A 213 16.36 4.88 -17.51
C THR A 213 16.26 6.36 -17.15
N THR A 214 15.14 7.04 -17.44
CA THR A 214 14.96 8.49 -17.17
C THR A 214 14.02 8.80 -16.01
N ALA A 215 13.19 7.85 -15.58
CA ALA A 215 12.21 8.07 -14.51
C ALA A 215 12.87 8.00 -13.13
N SER A 216 12.54 8.97 -12.26
CA SER A 216 13.04 8.99 -10.88
C SER A 216 12.58 7.72 -10.11
N PRO A 217 13.30 7.27 -9.05
CA PRO A 217 12.85 6.16 -8.21
C PRO A 217 11.45 6.37 -7.66
N LEU A 218 11.12 7.63 -7.36
CA LEU A 218 9.81 8.00 -6.86
C LEU A 218 8.73 7.75 -7.92
N ASP A 219 8.97 8.14 -9.17
CA ASP A 219 8.01 7.90 -10.26
C ASP A 219 7.82 6.42 -10.53
N ARG A 220 8.92 5.64 -10.55
CA ARG A 220 8.86 4.18 -10.69
C ARG A 220 8.07 3.54 -9.54
N ALA A 221 8.30 3.98 -8.31
CA ALA A 221 7.60 3.49 -7.13
C ALA A 221 6.12 3.88 -7.16
N ARG A 222 5.76 5.11 -7.54
CA ARG A 222 4.35 5.54 -7.75
C ARG A 222 3.66 4.63 -8.76
N ALA A 223 4.27 4.42 -9.92
CA ALA A 223 3.73 3.55 -10.97
C ALA A 223 3.51 2.10 -10.49
N ARG A 224 4.51 1.51 -9.81
CA ARG A 224 4.38 0.16 -9.24
C ARG A 224 3.30 0.07 -8.17
N THR A 225 3.15 1.10 -7.35
CA THR A 225 2.13 1.16 -6.28
C THR A 225 0.72 1.21 -6.87
N VAL A 226 0.51 2.05 -7.88
CA VAL A 226 -0.79 2.13 -8.58
C VAL A 226 -1.08 0.81 -9.31
N ALA A 227 -0.10 0.22 -9.99
CA ALA A 227 -0.27 -1.08 -10.64
C ALA A 227 -0.63 -2.19 -9.64
N ASP A 228 0.02 -2.23 -8.47
CA ASP A 228 -0.29 -3.20 -7.40
C ASP A 228 -1.73 -3.01 -6.88
N PHE A 229 -2.17 -1.77 -6.68
CA PHE A 229 -3.54 -1.45 -6.27
C PHE A 229 -4.57 -2.02 -7.23
N TRP A 230 -4.43 -1.76 -8.53
CA TRP A 230 -5.36 -2.28 -9.53
C TRP A 230 -5.25 -3.81 -9.69
N THR A 231 -4.04 -4.37 -9.62
CA THR A 231 -3.84 -5.82 -9.67
C THR A 231 -4.59 -6.53 -8.54
N ARG A 232 -4.58 -5.96 -7.33
CA ARG A 232 -5.35 -6.48 -6.19
C ARG A 232 -6.85 -6.42 -6.44
N LEU A 233 -7.36 -5.30 -6.95
CA LEU A 233 -8.79 -5.16 -7.26
C LEU A 233 -9.25 -6.14 -8.35
N HIS A 234 -8.45 -6.30 -9.43
CA HIS A 234 -8.72 -7.30 -10.46
C HIS A 234 -8.68 -8.72 -9.89
N SER A 235 -7.71 -9.02 -9.02
CA SER A 235 -7.61 -10.32 -8.35
C SER A 235 -8.83 -10.60 -7.47
N PHE A 236 -9.36 -9.58 -6.78
CA PHE A 236 -10.60 -9.72 -6.03
C PHE A 236 -11.80 -9.95 -6.94
N ALA A 237 -11.94 -9.17 -8.02
CA ALA A 237 -13.03 -9.32 -8.98
C ALA A 237 -13.06 -10.71 -9.63
N ALA A 238 -11.89 -11.32 -9.85
CA ALA A 238 -11.76 -12.67 -10.37
C ALA A 238 -12.31 -13.77 -9.43
N LEU A 239 -12.52 -13.47 -8.15
CA LEU A 239 -13.16 -14.39 -7.19
C LEU A 239 -14.67 -14.50 -7.39
N GLY A 240 -15.27 -13.63 -8.22
CA GLY A 240 -16.71 -13.56 -8.45
C GLY A 240 -17.45 -12.68 -7.45
N ILE A 241 -18.79 -12.67 -7.54
CA ILE A 241 -19.65 -11.80 -6.71
C ILE A 241 -19.82 -12.39 -5.30
N PRO A 242 -19.43 -11.67 -4.23
CA PRO A 242 -19.62 -12.15 -2.87
C PRO A 242 -21.10 -12.18 -2.46
N LYS A 243 -21.42 -13.04 -1.49
CA LYS A 243 -22.82 -13.28 -1.07
C LYS A 243 -23.47 -12.13 -0.28
N TYR A 244 -22.69 -11.27 0.39
CA TYR A 244 -23.23 -10.30 1.37
C TYR A 244 -22.87 -8.85 1.03
N GLY A 245 -23.87 -7.98 0.95
CA GLY A 245 -23.70 -6.52 0.79
C GLY A 245 -23.44 -6.05 -0.65
N TRP A 246 -23.42 -6.97 -1.61
CA TRP A 246 -23.19 -6.69 -3.04
C TRP A 246 -24.49 -6.62 -3.85
N ASP A 247 -25.64 -6.91 -3.24
CA ASP A 247 -26.98 -6.86 -3.86
C ASP A 247 -27.37 -5.47 -4.38
N ARG A 248 -26.81 -4.42 -3.77
CA ARG A 248 -27.05 -3.01 -4.14
C ARG A 248 -26.03 -2.46 -5.11
N VAL A 249 -24.94 -3.19 -5.37
CA VAL A 249 -23.85 -2.73 -6.22
C VAL A 249 -24.28 -2.90 -7.67
N GLY A 250 -24.68 -1.80 -8.29
CA GLY A 250 -25.10 -1.79 -9.69
C GLY A 250 -23.94 -1.72 -10.70
N PRO A 251 -24.26 -1.63 -12.00
CA PRO A 251 -23.26 -1.43 -13.06
C PRO A 251 -22.60 -0.04 -13.04
N GLN A 252 -23.08 0.86 -12.18
CA GLN A 252 -22.65 2.26 -12.12
C GLN A 252 -21.49 2.51 -11.15
N HIS A 253 -21.17 1.56 -10.27
CA HIS A 253 -20.08 1.78 -9.33
C HIS A 253 -18.74 1.88 -10.10
N PRO A 254 -17.97 2.95 -9.95
CA PRO A 254 -16.94 3.33 -10.92
C PRO A 254 -15.58 2.63 -10.73
N ILE A 255 -15.45 1.76 -9.72
CA ILE A 255 -14.22 0.96 -9.52
C ILE A 255 -14.55 -0.54 -9.61
N LEU A 256 -15.46 -1.02 -8.75
CA LEU A 256 -15.98 -2.39 -8.77
C LEU A 256 -17.48 -2.40 -9.06
N ALA A 257 -17.90 -2.88 -10.23
CA ALA A 257 -19.29 -2.91 -10.68
C ALA A 257 -19.79 -4.34 -10.84
N ILE A 258 -21.10 -4.55 -10.73
CA ILE A 258 -21.72 -5.81 -11.16
C ILE A 258 -22.37 -5.60 -12.53
N VAL A 259 -21.91 -6.34 -13.52
CA VAL A 259 -22.41 -6.29 -14.91
C VAL A 259 -22.66 -7.72 -15.37
N GLY A 260 -23.90 -8.04 -15.76
CA GLY A 260 -24.23 -9.35 -16.35
C GLY A 260 -23.84 -10.54 -15.46
N ALA A 261 -24.13 -10.48 -14.16
CA ALA A 261 -23.77 -11.48 -13.14
C ALA A 261 -22.25 -11.70 -12.93
N GLN A 262 -21.41 -10.79 -13.42
CA GLN A 262 -19.97 -10.80 -13.17
C GLN A 262 -19.53 -9.51 -12.46
N MET A 263 -18.48 -9.62 -11.65
CA MET A 263 -17.83 -8.44 -11.09
C MET A 263 -16.82 -7.91 -12.11
N ARG A 264 -16.97 -6.63 -12.46
CA ARG A 264 -16.04 -5.88 -13.30
C ARG A 264 -15.23 -4.94 -12.43
N CYS A 265 -13.91 -4.95 -12.63
CA CYS A 265 -13.00 -3.95 -12.10
C CYS A 265 -12.61 -2.96 -13.21
N ASP A 266 -12.58 -1.67 -12.90
CA ASP A 266 -12.06 -0.63 -13.80
C ASP A 266 -10.53 -0.72 -13.94
N SER A 267 -9.94 0.18 -14.72
CA SER A 267 -8.52 0.21 -15.07
C SER A 267 -7.79 1.45 -14.52
N PRO A 268 -6.46 1.39 -14.35
CA PRO A 268 -5.69 2.55 -13.92
C PRO A 268 -5.83 3.74 -14.87
N LEU A 269 -5.99 4.93 -14.29
CA LEU A 269 -5.83 6.20 -15.00
C LEU A 269 -4.35 6.60 -15.05
N GLU A 270 -3.97 7.35 -16.08
CA GLU A 270 -2.60 7.88 -16.19
C GLU A 270 -2.21 8.68 -14.94
N ILE A 271 -1.01 8.39 -14.44
CA ILE A 271 -0.41 9.10 -13.32
C ILE A 271 0.12 10.42 -13.87
N THR A 272 -0.52 11.53 -13.51
CA THR A 272 0.01 12.85 -13.87
C THR A 272 1.35 13.07 -13.15
N GLY A 273 2.37 13.39 -13.96
CA GLY A 273 3.66 13.84 -13.47
C GLY A 273 3.51 15.16 -12.70
N ARG A 274 4.40 15.39 -11.74
CA ARG A 274 4.46 16.63 -10.95
C ARG A 274 4.77 17.80 -11.89
N GLY A 275 3.75 18.45 -12.46
CA GLY A 275 3.95 19.46 -13.50
C GLY A 275 2.76 20.35 -13.89
N ALA A 276 1.58 20.21 -13.26
CA ALA A 276 0.42 21.06 -13.59
C ALA A 276 0.17 22.22 -12.59
N GLU A 277 0.90 22.28 -11.48
CA GLU A 277 0.66 23.29 -10.41
C GLU A 277 1.51 24.57 -10.55
N ARG A 278 2.22 24.78 -11.66
CA ARG A 278 3.08 25.98 -11.87
C ARG A 278 2.63 26.94 -12.96
N ALA A 279 1.47 26.74 -13.59
CA ALA A 279 1.03 27.56 -14.73
C ALA A 279 -0.02 28.64 -14.40
N GLU A 280 -0.47 28.80 -13.16
CA GLU A 280 -1.48 29.82 -12.79
C GLU A 280 -0.97 30.92 -11.82
N GLN A 281 0.34 31.10 -11.72
CA GLN A 281 0.93 32.28 -11.08
C GLN A 281 1.88 32.96 -12.06
N GLY A 282 1.31 33.76 -12.95
CA GLY A 282 2.08 34.66 -13.82
C GLY A 282 1.64 34.62 -15.27
N SER A 283 0.51 35.27 -15.57
CA SER A 283 0.46 36.24 -16.66
C SER A 283 -0.73 37.18 -16.51
#